data_AF-A0A6F8YNA4-F1
#
_entry.id   AF-A0A6F8YNA4-F1
#
_cell.length_a   1.000
_cell.length_b   1.000
_cell.length_c   1.000
_cell.angle_alpha   90.00
_cell.angle_beta   90.00
_cell.angle_gamma   90.00
#
_symmetry.space_group_name_H-M   'P 1'
#
loop_
_entity.id
_entity.type
_entity.pdbx_description
1 polymer ?
#
loop_
_entity_poly.entity_id
_entity_poly.type
_entity_poly.pdbx_seq_one_letter_code
_entity_poly.pdbx_strand_id
1 'polypeptide(L)'
;MPSKAAEPAAWQVPDRLTIEEVRAHQGRLIVAFDGVYDRNIAEALRGVLLCVDSADIGPLSDPDEFHDHQLVGLTAVTPAGETLGEVARIDHAPASDLLVLRRPEGRTALVPFVKAIVPEVDLAGGRVIVDPPEGLFDL
;
A
#
# COMPACT_ATOMS: atom_id res chain seq x y z
N MET A 1 21.94 -54.70 -1.01
CA MET A 1 21.04 -53.64 -0.52
C MET A 1 21.48 -52.32 -1.14
N PRO A 2 20.88 -51.84 -2.26
CA PRO A 2 21.21 -50.52 -2.75
C PRO A 2 20.66 -49.46 -1.79
N SER A 3 21.56 -48.61 -1.30
CA SER A 3 21.25 -47.46 -0.43
C SER A 3 20.34 -46.50 -1.21
N LYS A 4 19.16 -46.21 -0.65
CA LYS A 4 18.26 -45.15 -1.16
C LYS A 4 19.01 -43.83 -1.03
N ALA A 5 19.46 -43.27 -2.15
CA ALA A 5 19.97 -41.91 -2.20
C ALA A 5 18.92 -40.99 -1.56
N ALA A 6 19.33 -40.22 -0.55
CA ALA A 6 18.47 -39.23 0.05
C ALA A 6 18.09 -38.22 -1.05
N GLU A 7 16.79 -38.06 -1.29
CA GLU A 7 16.30 -36.99 -2.16
C GLU A 7 16.84 -35.66 -1.63
N PRO A 8 17.39 -34.78 -2.49
CA PRO A 8 17.85 -33.48 -2.03
C PRO A 8 16.67 -32.76 -1.38
N ALA A 9 16.87 -32.30 -0.15
CA ALA A 9 15.86 -31.54 0.57
C ALA A 9 15.42 -30.37 -0.32
N ALA A 10 14.12 -30.26 -0.56
CA ALA A 10 13.56 -29.15 -1.32
C ALA A 10 13.95 -27.85 -0.61
N TRP A 11 14.60 -26.95 -1.34
CA TRP A 11 14.94 -25.63 -0.82
C TRP A 11 13.66 -24.93 -0.37
N GLN A 12 13.67 -24.38 0.84
CA GLN A 12 12.54 -23.68 1.43
C GLN A 12 12.76 -22.18 1.34
N VAL A 13 11.70 -21.47 1.02
CA VAL A 13 11.71 -20.01 0.99
C VAL A 13 11.99 -19.49 2.41
N PRO A 14 13.03 -18.67 2.62
CA PRO A 14 13.30 -18.08 3.92
C PRO A 14 12.29 -16.98 4.25
N ASP A 15 12.08 -16.73 5.55
CA ASP A 15 11.17 -15.68 6.03
C ASP A 15 11.66 -14.26 5.70
N ARG A 16 12.97 -14.07 5.47
CA ARG A 16 13.57 -12.80 5.03
C ARG A 16 14.48 -13.05 3.83
N LEU A 17 14.40 -12.12 2.88
CA LEU A 17 15.26 -12.08 1.70
C LEU A 17 16.02 -10.75 1.70
N THR A 18 17.31 -10.80 1.39
CA THR A 18 18.15 -9.62 1.26
C THR A 18 18.37 -9.33 -0.21
N ILE A 19 18.01 -8.13 -0.66
CA ILE A 19 18.23 -7.69 -2.02
C ILE A 19 19.74 -7.47 -2.24
N GLU A 20 20.30 -8.13 -3.24
CA GLU A 20 21.69 -7.96 -3.67
C GLU A 20 21.78 -6.98 -4.86
N GLU A 21 20.90 -7.13 -5.85
CA GLU A 21 20.87 -6.27 -7.03
C GLU A 21 19.43 -6.06 -7.52
N VAL A 22 19.14 -4.85 -8.03
CA VAL A 22 17.88 -4.54 -8.70
C VAL A 22 18.17 -3.86 -10.02
N ARG A 23 17.54 -4.34 -11.09
CA ARG A 23 17.60 -3.67 -12.40
C ARG A 23 16.27 -3.73 -13.13
N ALA A 24 15.98 -2.68 -13.90
CA ALA A 24 14.84 -2.66 -14.80
C ALA A 24 15.18 -3.37 -16.11
N HIS A 25 14.25 -4.19 -16.61
CA HIS A 25 14.35 -4.84 -17.91
C HIS A 25 12.96 -5.05 -18.51
N GLN A 26 12.72 -4.49 -19.71
CA GLN A 26 11.47 -4.66 -20.46
C GLN A 26 10.20 -4.35 -19.63
N GLY A 27 10.23 -3.26 -18.86
CA GLY A 27 9.09 -2.83 -18.03
C GLY A 27 8.87 -3.68 -16.77
N ARG A 28 9.84 -4.51 -16.38
CA ARG A 28 9.80 -5.32 -15.15
C ARG A 28 11.04 -5.08 -14.32
N LEU A 29 10.90 -5.25 -13.01
CA LEU A 29 12.05 -5.33 -12.11
C LEU A 29 12.57 -6.76 -12.08
N ILE A 30 13.88 -6.89 -12.26
CA ILE A 30 14.63 -8.12 -11.98
C ILE A 30 15.40 -7.86 -10.69
N VAL A 31 15.12 -8.69 -9.69
CA VAL A 31 15.72 -8.59 -8.35
C VAL A 31 16.54 -9.85 -8.13
N ALA A 32 17.81 -9.68 -7.76
CA ALA A 32 18.66 -10.74 -7.26
C ALA A 32 18.65 -10.69 -5.73
N PHE A 33 18.47 -11.85 -5.10
CA PHE A 33 18.54 -11.98 -3.65
C PHE A 33 19.82 -12.72 -3.27
N ASP A 34 20.46 -12.27 -2.20
CA ASP A 34 21.61 -12.94 -1.61
C ASP A 34 21.28 -14.42 -1.33
N GLY A 35 22.15 -15.33 -1.76
CA GLY A 35 21.96 -16.78 -1.63
C GLY A 35 21.01 -17.43 -2.64
N VAL A 36 20.40 -16.68 -3.57
CA VAL A 36 19.51 -17.21 -4.63
C VAL A 36 20.21 -17.15 -5.99
N TYR A 37 21.15 -18.08 -6.21
CA TYR A 37 22.00 -18.10 -7.42
C TYR A 37 21.70 -19.24 -8.39
N ASP A 38 20.79 -20.13 -8.03
CA ASP A 38 20.38 -21.27 -8.86
C ASP A 38 18.96 -21.07 -9.42
N ARG A 39 18.74 -21.51 -10.65
CA ARG A 39 17.43 -21.41 -11.30
C ARG A 39 16.35 -22.16 -10.52
N ASN A 40 16.62 -23.37 -10.02
CA ASN A 40 15.59 -24.14 -9.31
C ASN A 40 15.23 -23.48 -7.98
N ILE A 41 16.20 -22.85 -7.31
CA ILE A 41 15.99 -22.06 -6.10
C ILE A 41 15.11 -20.85 -6.40
N ALA A 42 15.42 -20.09 -7.45
CA ALA A 42 14.61 -18.95 -7.88
C ALA A 42 13.17 -19.36 -8.26
N GLU A 43 12.99 -20.54 -8.88
CA GLU A 43 11.67 -21.07 -9.22
C GLU A 43 10.80 -21.35 -7.98
N ALA A 44 11.41 -21.75 -6.86
CA ALA A 44 10.69 -21.97 -5.61
C ALA A 44 10.15 -20.67 -4.97
N LEU A 45 10.65 -19.50 -5.38
CA LEU A 45 10.11 -18.18 -4.98
C LEU A 45 8.88 -17.75 -5.77
N ARG A 46 8.51 -18.50 -6.82
CA ARG A 46 7.39 -18.11 -7.67
C ARG A 46 6.08 -18.10 -6.88
N GLY A 47 5.38 -16.97 -6.92
CA GLY A 47 4.09 -16.79 -6.22
C GLY A 47 4.21 -16.37 -4.75
N VAL A 48 5.42 -16.25 -4.23
CA VAL A 48 5.67 -15.67 -2.90
C VAL A 48 5.36 -14.18 -2.94
N LEU A 49 4.59 -13.70 -1.97
CA LEU A 49 4.39 -12.27 -1.75
C LEU A 49 5.60 -11.69 -1.03
N LEU A 50 6.21 -10.68 -1.62
CA LEU A 50 7.26 -9.90 -0.98
C LEU A 50 6.61 -8.75 -0.22
N CYS A 51 6.80 -8.74 1.10
CA CYS A 51 6.28 -7.71 1.98
C CYS A 51 7.44 -7.05 2.72
N VAL A 52 7.26 -5.78 3.03
CA VAL A 52 8.10 -5.03 3.98
C VAL A 52 7.20 -4.54 5.10
N ASP A 53 7.74 -4.38 6.31
CA ASP A 53 7.01 -3.72 7.38
C ASP A 53 6.84 -2.24 6.99
N SER A 54 5.63 -1.69 7.14
CA SER A 54 5.42 -0.27 6.88
C SER A 54 6.22 0.62 7.82
N ALA A 55 6.57 0.12 9.02
CA ALA A 55 7.46 0.82 9.96
C ALA A 55 8.91 0.94 9.45
N ASP A 56 9.34 0.09 8.52
CA ASP A 56 10.67 0.13 7.90
C ASP A 56 10.73 1.12 6.72
N ILE A 57 9.57 1.65 6.29
CA ILE A 57 9.49 2.66 5.23
C ILE A 57 9.80 4.02 5.87
N GLY A 58 10.93 4.62 5.45
CA GLY A 58 11.31 5.96 5.89
C GLY A 58 10.25 7.01 5.52
N PRO A 59 10.19 8.14 6.24
CA PRO A 59 9.23 9.19 5.93
C PRO A 59 9.46 9.74 4.51
N LEU A 60 8.37 10.14 3.87
CA LEU A 60 8.41 10.86 2.59
C LEU A 60 9.12 12.22 2.79
N SER A 61 9.79 12.69 1.75
CA SER A 61 10.52 13.96 1.80
C SER A 61 9.60 15.18 1.77
N ASP A 62 8.42 15.03 1.15
CA ASP A 62 7.40 16.07 1.08
C ASP A 62 6.33 15.83 2.16
N PRO A 63 6.07 16.80 3.05
CA PRO A 63 5.05 16.65 4.09
C PRO A 63 3.61 16.60 3.55
N ASP A 64 3.37 17.02 2.30
CA ASP A 64 2.09 16.92 1.62
C ASP A 64 1.95 15.60 0.82
N GLU A 65 2.97 14.73 0.82
CA GLU A 65 2.91 13.38 0.25
C GLU A 65 2.60 12.34 1.32
N PHE A 66 1.75 11.38 0.97
CA PHE A 66 1.31 10.31 1.86
C PHE A 66 1.33 8.98 1.14
N HIS A 67 1.67 7.91 1.85
CA HIS A 67 1.42 6.57 1.34
C HIS A 67 -0.03 6.16 1.56
N ASP A 68 -0.62 5.43 0.63
CA ASP A 68 -1.99 4.90 0.74
C ASP A 68 -2.25 4.19 2.07
N HIS A 69 -1.30 3.37 2.51
CA HIS A 69 -1.43 2.61 3.76
C HIS A 69 -1.49 3.49 5.02
N GLN A 70 -1.05 4.75 4.93
CA GLN A 70 -1.17 5.73 6.02
C GLN A 70 -2.54 6.41 6.01
N LEU A 71 -3.19 6.48 4.85
CA LEU A 71 -4.49 7.14 4.67
C LEU A 71 -5.67 6.18 4.90
N VAL A 72 -5.52 4.91 4.52
CA VAL A 72 -6.57 3.90 4.74
C VAL A 72 -6.81 3.71 6.24
N GLY A 73 -8.09 3.75 6.64
CA GLY A 73 -8.53 3.65 8.02
C GLY A 73 -8.64 5.00 8.75
N LEU A 74 -8.17 6.10 8.16
CA LEU A 74 -8.38 7.43 8.76
C LEU A 74 -9.86 7.82 8.76
N THR A 75 -10.29 8.50 9.81
CA THR A 75 -11.64 9.05 9.91
C THR A 75 -11.73 10.35 9.13
N ALA A 76 -12.62 10.42 8.15
CA ALA A 76 -12.91 11.66 7.43
C ALA A 76 -13.90 12.51 8.23
N VAL A 77 -13.55 13.78 8.48
CA VAL A 77 -14.38 14.73 9.23
C VAL A 77 -14.50 16.06 8.49
N THR A 78 -15.60 16.78 8.69
CA THR A 78 -15.73 18.17 8.21
C THR A 78 -14.89 19.13 9.05
N PRO A 79 -14.67 20.39 8.63
CA PRO A 79 -14.04 21.41 9.46
C PRO A 79 -14.79 21.68 10.78
N ALA A 80 -16.09 21.37 10.82
CA ALA A 80 -16.92 21.46 12.02
C ALA A 80 -16.78 20.24 12.95
N GLY A 81 -16.02 19.21 12.55
CA GLY A 81 -15.79 17.98 13.31
C GLY A 81 -16.85 16.89 13.11
N GLU A 82 -17.76 17.06 12.14
CA GLU A 82 -18.76 16.03 11.83
C GLU A 82 -18.13 14.86 11.07
N THR A 83 -18.39 13.64 11.51
CA THR A 83 -17.87 12.43 10.84
C THR A 83 -18.56 12.20 9.50
N LEU A 84 -17.77 12.22 8.43
CA LEU A 84 -18.23 11.87 7.08
C LEU A 84 -18.10 10.38 6.81
N GLY A 85 -17.14 9.68 7.43
CA GLY A 85 -16.92 8.26 7.23
C GLY A 85 -15.47 7.86 7.48
N GLU A 86 -15.06 6.74 6.90
CA GLU A 86 -13.71 6.20 7.02
C GLU A 86 -13.09 5.99 5.64
N VAL A 87 -11.82 6.33 5.46
CA VAL A 87 -11.10 6.09 4.21
C VAL A 87 -10.92 4.58 4.00
N ALA A 88 -11.62 4.01 3.03
CA ALA A 88 -11.58 2.57 2.75
C ALA A 88 -10.45 2.17 1.79
N ARG A 89 -10.16 3.03 0.82
CA ARG A 89 -9.07 2.88 -0.17
C ARG A 89 -8.82 4.21 -0.88
N ILE A 90 -7.76 4.25 -1.68
CA ILE A 90 -7.41 5.33 -2.58
C ILE A 90 -7.60 4.79 -4.02
N ASP A 91 -8.34 5.51 -4.85
CA ASP A 91 -8.49 5.21 -6.27
C ASP A 91 -7.64 6.22 -7.07
N HIS A 92 -6.61 5.74 -7.78
CA HIS A 92 -5.77 6.56 -8.65
C HIS A 92 -6.44 6.81 -10.00
N ALA A 93 -7.27 7.86 -10.07
CA ALA A 93 -7.96 8.23 -11.30
C ALA A 93 -7.07 9.11 -12.21
N PRO A 94 -7.35 9.20 -13.54
CA PRO A 94 -6.52 9.98 -14.46
C PRO A 94 -6.42 11.48 -14.13
N ALA A 95 -7.40 12.05 -13.43
CA ALA A 95 -7.46 13.48 -13.12
C ALA A 95 -6.86 13.81 -11.75
N SER A 96 -7.13 12.99 -10.74
CA SER A 96 -6.61 13.12 -9.38
C SER A 96 -6.80 11.80 -8.62
N ASP A 97 -6.07 11.64 -7.53
CA ASP A 97 -6.38 10.59 -6.57
C ASP A 97 -7.72 10.87 -5.89
N LEU A 98 -8.45 9.81 -5.57
CA LEU A 98 -9.75 9.87 -4.92
C LEU A 98 -9.70 9.08 -3.60
N LEU A 99 -10.04 9.74 -2.50
CA LEU A 99 -10.35 9.04 -1.25
C LEU A 99 -11.73 8.41 -1.41
N VAL A 100 -11.79 7.09 -1.23
CA VAL A 100 -13.06 6.35 -1.21
C VAL A 100 -13.51 6.21 0.23
N LEU A 101 -14.48 7.03 0.63
CA LEU A 101 -15.03 7.01 1.97
C LEU A 101 -16.11 5.94 2.09
N ARG A 102 -15.98 5.04 3.07
CA ARG A 102 -17.07 4.20 3.54
C ARG A 102 -17.91 5.02 4.53
N ARG A 103 -19.15 5.30 4.14
CA ARG A 103 -20.07 6.12 4.92
C ARG A 103 -20.82 5.27 5.96
N PRO A 104 -21.27 5.84 7.09
CA PRO A 104 -22.04 5.11 8.11
C PRO A 104 -23.30 4.39 7.57
N GLU A 105 -23.95 4.98 6.56
CA GLU A 105 -25.12 4.45 5.87
C GLU A 105 -24.81 3.31 4.87
N GLY A 106 -23.55 2.87 4.79
CA GLY A 106 -23.12 1.75 3.94
C GLY A 106 -22.87 2.12 2.47
N ARG A 107 -23.09 3.38 2.09
CA ARG A 107 -22.70 3.89 0.77
C ARG A 107 -21.21 4.27 0.73
N THR A 108 -20.68 4.38 -0.47
CA THR A 108 -19.33 4.93 -0.71
C THR A 108 -19.43 6.32 -1.31
N ALA A 109 -18.58 7.24 -0.87
CA ALA A 109 -18.41 8.55 -1.48
C ALA A 109 -16.99 8.71 -2.03
N LEU A 110 -16.86 9.45 -3.14
CA LEU A 110 -15.58 9.75 -3.78
C LEU A 110 -15.20 11.19 -3.47
N VAL A 111 -14.05 11.39 -2.86
CA VAL A 111 -13.54 12.72 -2.48
C VAL A 111 -12.22 12.95 -3.18
N PRO A 112 -12.10 13.95 -4.07
CA PRO A 112 -10.81 14.29 -4.68
C PRO A 112 -9.77 14.64 -3.62
N PHE A 113 -8.63 13.96 -3.65
CA PHE A 113 -7.52 14.16 -2.71
C PHE A 113 -6.65 15.33 -3.17
N VAL A 114 -7.19 16.53 -3.05
CA VAL A 114 -6.52 17.79 -3.38
C VAL A 114 -6.63 18.75 -2.21
N LYS A 115 -5.64 19.60 -2.01
CA LYS A 115 -5.55 20.54 -0.87
C LYS A 115 -6.77 21.46 -0.70
N ALA A 116 -7.48 21.74 -1.79
CA ALA A 116 -8.71 22.54 -1.76
C ALA A 116 -9.91 21.82 -1.12
N ILE A 117 -9.93 20.49 -1.14
CA ILE A 117 -11.01 19.66 -0.60
C ILE A 117 -10.56 18.92 0.66
N VAL A 118 -9.28 18.54 0.73
CA VAL A 118 -8.67 17.88 1.89
C VAL A 118 -7.51 18.76 2.39
N PRO A 119 -7.81 19.84 3.13
CA PRO A 119 -6.79 20.81 3.54
C PRO A 119 -5.81 20.26 4.58
N GLU A 120 -6.19 19.23 5.35
CA GLU A 120 -5.38 18.70 6.44
C GLU A 120 -5.51 17.18 6.55
N VAL A 121 -4.35 16.53 6.76
CA VAL A 121 -4.22 15.11 7.08
C VAL A 121 -3.48 15.00 8.41
N ASP A 122 -4.16 14.49 9.44
CA ASP A 122 -3.61 14.29 10.78
C ASP A 122 -3.42 12.80 11.02
N LEU A 123 -2.25 12.29 10.62
CA LEU A 123 -1.89 10.87 10.81
C LEU A 123 -1.81 10.48 12.29
N ALA A 124 -1.32 11.38 13.15
CA ALA A 124 -1.19 11.11 14.57
C ALA A 124 -2.56 11.06 15.26
N GLY A 125 -3.50 11.92 14.84
CA GLY A 125 -4.89 11.94 15.30
C GLY A 125 -5.80 10.94 14.59
N GLY A 126 -5.32 10.23 13.56
CA GLY A 126 -6.09 9.24 12.84
C GLY A 126 -7.24 9.80 12.00
N ARG A 127 -7.09 11.01 11.44
CA ARG A 127 -8.17 11.72 10.73
C ARG A 127 -7.70 12.51 9.51
N VAL A 128 -8.65 12.77 8.61
CA VAL A 128 -8.52 13.73 7.50
C VAL A 128 -9.62 14.76 7.58
N ILE A 129 -9.30 16.04 7.39
CA ILE A 129 -10.30 17.11 7.32
C ILE A 129 -10.70 17.25 5.86
N VAL A 130 -11.99 17.11 5.59
CA VAL A 130 -12.58 17.26 4.25
C VAL A 130 -13.52 18.45 4.26
N ASP A 131 -13.20 19.47 3.48
CA ASP A 131 -13.99 20.67 3.23
C ASP A 131 -14.59 20.60 1.81
N PRO A 132 -15.67 19.83 1.62
CA PRO A 132 -16.25 19.62 0.29
C PRO A 132 -17.04 20.86 -0.17
N PRO A 133 -17.13 21.14 -1.48
CA PRO A 133 -18.14 22.05 -1.97
C PRO A 133 -19.55 21.51 -1.68
N GLU A 134 -20.53 22.41 -1.56
CA GLU A 134 -21.94 22.04 -1.43
C GLU A 134 -22.35 21.06 -2.55
N GLY A 135 -23.12 20.02 -2.21
CA GLY A 135 -23.60 19.03 -3.17
C GLY A 135 -22.72 17.79 -3.36
N LEU A 136 -21.46 17.76 -2.90
CA LEU A 136 -20.56 16.61 -3.14
C LEU A 136 -21.10 15.29 -2.55
N PHE A 137 -21.80 15.37 -1.42
CA PHE A 137 -22.29 14.22 -0.67
C PHE A 137 -23.81 13.99 -0.81
N ASP A 138 -24.50 14.76 -1.66
CA ASP A 138 -25.96 14.78 -1.74
C ASP A 138 -26.55 13.76 -2.76
N LEU A 139 -25.75 12.79 -3.21
CA LEU A 139 -26.09 11.80 -4.26
C LEU A 139 -26.54 10.42 -3.72
#